data_AF-A0A9D8C7H2-F1
#
_entry.id   AF-A0A9D8C7H2-F1
#
_cell.length_a   1.000
_cell.length_b   1.000
_cell.length_c   1.000
_cell.angle_alpha   90.00
_cell.angle_beta   90.00
_cell.angle_gamma   90.00
#
_symmetry.space_group_name_H-M   'P 1'
#
loop_
_entity.id
_entity.type
_entity.pdbx_description
1 polymer ?
#
loop_
_entity_poly.entity_id
_entity_poly.type
_entity_poly.pdbx_seq_one_letter_code
_entity_poly.pdbx_strand_id
1 'polypeptide(L)'
;MEDRHPDAGARLPAGGRIRRPRHARRAARHRRRRIRPVGGGDPHALHGLRLPARGKEAPVKIPGVRPPARLGIAGPSGSGKTTLIEKLVPILTATGLTVSTVKHVHHPVEIDTPGKDSFRHRQAGAHEVMIALPDGWVLHHPARDKKRPGIDEVMARMGPCDLILVEGFRDMPLPRIQVFELEANPVTVVDLEAPVLAVVGTKKPEGYAVQAFARDDIAGIAAFIAMYTRRTRGSTG
;
A
#
# COMPACT_ATOMS: atom_id res chain seq x y z
N MET A 1 -10.13 -49.92 45.73
CA MET A 1 -9.81 -48.48 45.58
C MET A 1 -10.29 -48.06 44.19
N GLU A 2 -11.58 -48.15 43.85
CA GLU A 2 -12.74 -47.44 44.43
C GLU A 2 -12.45 -45.99 44.80
N ASP A 3 -13.31 -45.01 44.58
CA ASP A 3 -14.38 -44.68 43.62
C ASP A 3 -14.84 -43.30 44.13
N ARG A 4 -15.18 -42.38 43.21
CA ARG A 4 -16.17 -41.27 43.31
C ARG A 4 -16.28 -40.35 44.55
N HIS A 5 -16.42 -39.06 44.21
CA HIS A 5 -17.18 -37.95 44.83
C HIS A 5 -17.95 -38.21 46.15
N PRO A 6 -18.03 -37.18 47.01
CA PRO A 6 -19.30 -36.43 47.02
C PRO A 6 -19.18 -34.90 47.19
N ASP A 7 -20.29 -34.29 46.78
CA ASP A 7 -20.76 -32.92 47.02
C ASP A 7 -21.34 -32.80 48.45
N ALA A 8 -21.16 -31.66 49.13
CA ALA A 8 -22.10 -31.08 50.10
C ALA A 8 -21.50 -29.93 50.94
N GLY A 9 -22.11 -28.75 50.81
CA GLY A 9 -22.62 -28.04 51.99
C GLY A 9 -21.72 -26.99 52.66
N ALA A 10 -21.91 -25.73 52.27
CA ALA A 10 -21.78 -24.62 53.22
C ALA A 10 -22.87 -23.57 52.98
N ARG A 11 -23.85 -23.56 53.88
CA ARG A 11 -24.93 -22.58 53.97
C ARG A 11 -24.40 -21.22 54.44
N LEU A 12 -25.03 -20.17 53.94
CA LEU A 12 -24.89 -18.76 54.33
C LEU A 12 -25.21 -18.52 55.82
N PRO A 13 -24.54 -17.56 56.47
CA PRO A 13 -25.14 -16.79 57.56
C PRO A 13 -25.75 -15.47 57.05
N ALA A 14 -26.84 -15.09 57.69
CA ALA A 14 -27.74 -14.00 57.35
C ALA A 14 -27.23 -12.59 57.73
N GLY A 15 -27.72 -11.60 57.00
CA GLY A 15 -28.19 -10.33 57.58
C GLY A 15 -27.14 -9.32 58.05
N GLY A 16 -26.68 -8.46 57.13
CA GLY A 16 -25.98 -7.22 57.46
C GLY A 16 -26.31 -6.11 56.47
N ARG A 17 -27.24 -5.21 56.84
CA ARG A 17 -27.62 -4.04 56.02
C ARG A 17 -26.44 -3.09 55.87
N ILE A 18 -25.79 -3.07 54.69
CA ILE A 18 -24.79 -2.05 54.36
C ILE A 18 -25.52 -0.75 53.98
N ARG A 19 -25.41 0.25 54.86
CA ARG A 19 -25.87 1.62 54.65
C ARG A 19 -24.98 2.30 53.59
N ARG A 20 -25.61 2.82 52.53
CA ARG A 20 -24.94 3.66 51.51
C ARG A 20 -24.57 5.03 52.08
N PRO A 21 -23.36 5.56 51.85
CA PRO A 21 -23.10 6.98 52.04
C PRO A 21 -23.76 7.78 50.91
N ARG A 22 -24.57 8.79 51.29
CA ARG A 22 -25.02 9.88 50.42
C ARG A 22 -24.00 11.02 50.48
N HIS A 23 -24.10 11.90 49.47
CA HIS A 23 -23.34 13.14 49.20
C HIS A 23 -22.20 12.95 48.19
N ALA A 24 -22.07 13.72 47.11
CA ALA A 24 -22.83 14.89 46.67
C ALA A 24 -22.81 14.97 45.14
N ARG A 25 -23.95 15.40 44.57
CA ARG A 25 -24.12 15.70 43.15
C ARG A 25 -23.31 16.93 42.78
N ARG A 26 -22.45 16.83 41.77
CA ARG A 26 -22.00 17.96 40.95
C ARG A 26 -22.08 17.57 39.48
N ALA A 27 -23.31 17.59 38.96
CA ALA A 27 -23.54 17.50 37.52
C ALA A 27 -23.05 18.81 36.89
N ALA A 28 -21.96 18.75 36.14
CA ALA A 28 -21.57 19.83 35.24
C ALA A 28 -22.69 20.01 34.21
N ARG A 29 -23.44 21.12 34.34
CA ARG A 29 -24.38 21.59 33.32
C ARG A 29 -23.56 22.03 32.09
N HIS A 30 -23.20 21.09 31.22
CA HIS A 30 -22.95 21.46 29.83
C HIS A 30 -24.29 21.86 29.24
N ARG A 31 -24.52 23.17 29.11
CA ARG A 31 -25.56 23.71 28.24
C ARG A 31 -25.29 23.14 26.85
N ARG A 32 -26.03 22.10 26.46
CA ARG A 32 -26.18 21.74 25.05
C ARG A 32 -26.76 22.97 24.36
N ARG A 33 -25.90 23.78 23.73
CA ARG A 33 -26.38 24.75 22.75
C ARG A 33 -27.10 23.90 21.70
N ARG A 34 -28.43 23.99 21.65
CA ARG A 34 -29.20 23.52 20.51
C ARG A 34 -28.65 24.29 19.32
N ILE A 35 -27.86 23.61 18.49
CA ILE A 35 -27.56 24.08 17.14
C ILE A 35 -28.92 24.14 16.46
N ARG A 36 -29.38 25.36 16.15
CA ARG A 36 -30.56 25.53 15.31
C ARG A 36 -30.27 24.83 13.98
N PRO A 37 -31.22 24.08 13.39
CA PRO A 37 -31.04 23.61 12.03
C PRO A 37 -30.80 24.84 11.16
N VAL A 38 -29.65 24.88 10.49
CA VAL A 38 -29.45 25.80 9.37
C VAL A 38 -30.55 25.42 8.37
N GLY A 39 -31.34 26.41 7.96
CA GLY A 39 -32.50 26.22 7.10
C GLY A 39 -32.18 25.31 5.92
N GLY A 40 -33.13 24.43 5.60
CA GLY A 40 -33.03 23.51 4.47
C GLY A 40 -32.80 24.28 3.18
N GLY A 41 -31.55 24.32 2.74
CA GLY A 41 -31.22 24.55 1.35
C GLY A 41 -31.57 23.29 0.56
N ASP A 42 -32.20 23.47 -0.58
CA ASP A 42 -32.56 22.41 -1.51
C ASP A 42 -31.30 21.57 -1.87
N PRO A 43 -31.27 20.25 -1.60
CA PRO A 43 -30.17 19.38 -1.99
C PRO A 43 -29.96 19.30 -3.52
N HIS A 44 -30.88 19.85 -4.33
CA HIS A 44 -30.76 19.95 -5.78
C HIS A 44 -30.07 21.23 -6.29
N ALA A 45 -29.75 22.21 -5.44
CA ALA A 45 -29.19 23.50 -5.86
C ALA A 45 -27.75 23.47 -6.42
N LEU A 46 -27.08 22.31 -6.44
CA LEU A 46 -25.70 22.17 -6.94
C LEU A 46 -25.58 21.57 -8.35
N HIS A 47 -26.70 21.27 -9.04
CA HIS A 47 -26.68 20.63 -10.36
C HIS A 47 -26.17 21.52 -11.52
N GLY A 48 -25.82 22.78 -11.28
CA GLY A 48 -25.47 23.75 -12.33
C GLY A 48 -24.00 24.17 -12.44
N LEU A 49 -23.12 23.75 -11.53
CA LEU A 49 -21.72 24.20 -11.55
C LEU A 49 -20.88 23.30 -12.47
N ARG A 50 -20.82 23.67 -13.75
CA ARG A 50 -19.90 23.07 -14.72
C ARG A 50 -18.48 23.54 -14.42
N LEU A 51 -17.76 22.79 -13.60
CA LEU A 51 -16.34 23.02 -13.35
C LEU A 51 -15.56 22.86 -14.67
N PRO A 52 -14.65 23.78 -15.01
CA PRO A 52 -13.83 23.64 -16.20
C PRO A 52 -12.99 22.37 -16.12
N ALA A 53 -12.89 21.65 -17.24
CA ALA A 53 -11.97 20.52 -17.36
C ALA A 53 -10.54 21.04 -17.15
N ARG A 54 -9.92 20.72 -16.01
CA ARG A 54 -8.51 21.02 -15.79
C ARG A 54 -7.67 20.14 -16.71
N GLY A 55 -6.73 20.77 -17.40
CA GLY A 55 -5.68 20.09 -18.13
C GLY A 55 -4.86 19.19 -17.20
N LYS A 56 -4.24 18.16 -17.78
CA LYS A 56 -3.31 17.30 -17.07
C LYS A 56 -2.16 18.13 -16.51
N GLU A 57 -2.19 18.48 -15.23
CA GLU A 57 -1.03 19.11 -14.58
C GLU A 57 0.09 18.06 -14.55
N ALA A 58 1.14 18.32 -15.32
CA ALA A 58 2.36 17.52 -15.30
C ALA A 58 3.00 17.60 -13.91
N PRO A 59 3.67 16.54 -13.42
CA PRO A 59 4.35 16.59 -12.14
C PRO A 59 5.30 17.78 -12.07
N VAL A 60 5.19 18.54 -10.97
CA VAL A 60 6.08 19.66 -10.67
C VAL A 60 7.51 19.13 -10.66
N LYS A 61 8.32 19.53 -11.64
CA LYS A 61 9.76 19.26 -11.64
C LYS A 61 10.38 20.08 -10.52
N ILE A 62 10.73 19.44 -9.41
CA ILE A 62 11.53 20.08 -8.35
C ILE A 62 12.97 20.16 -8.87
N PRO A 63 13.54 21.37 -9.09
CA PRO A 63 14.91 21.51 -9.56
C PRO A 63 15.89 20.79 -8.63
N GLY A 64 16.77 19.97 -9.19
CA GLY A 64 17.80 19.23 -8.43
C GLY A 64 17.40 17.82 -7.97
N VAL A 65 16.14 17.40 -8.10
CA VAL A 65 15.72 16.01 -7.78
C VAL A 65 15.88 15.13 -9.01
N ARG A 66 16.83 14.20 -8.98
CA ARG A 66 16.99 13.20 -10.03
C ARG A 66 15.80 12.23 -10.00
N PRO A 67 15.25 11.83 -11.15
CA PRO A 67 14.20 10.82 -11.17
C PRO A 67 14.68 9.52 -10.51
N PRO A 68 13.80 8.79 -9.82
CA PRO A 68 14.16 7.52 -9.21
C PRO A 68 14.51 6.49 -10.29
N ALA A 69 15.41 5.57 -9.97
CA ALA A 69 15.54 4.34 -10.74
C ALA A 69 14.23 3.55 -10.62
N ARG A 70 13.82 2.88 -11.70
CA ARG A 70 12.59 2.08 -11.73
C ARG A 70 12.97 0.66 -12.10
N LEU A 71 12.51 -0.31 -11.31
CA LEU A 71 12.83 -1.72 -11.53
C LEU A 71 11.61 -2.59 -11.24
N GLY A 72 11.18 -3.36 -12.25
CA GLY A 72 10.13 -4.34 -12.11
C GLY A 72 10.62 -5.63 -11.45
N ILE A 73 9.79 -6.21 -10.58
CA ILE A 73 9.91 -7.59 -10.13
C ILE A 73 8.75 -8.37 -10.77
N ALA A 74 9.08 -9.19 -11.76
CA ALA A 74 8.10 -9.89 -12.59
C ALA A 74 8.14 -11.40 -12.35
N GLY A 75 7.03 -12.08 -12.65
CA GLY A 75 6.88 -13.51 -12.40
C GLY A 75 5.43 -13.93 -12.20
N PRO A 76 5.10 -15.22 -12.39
CA PRO A 76 3.76 -15.76 -12.16
C PRO A 76 3.22 -15.43 -10.77
N SER A 77 1.89 -15.46 -10.60
CA SER A 77 1.30 -15.39 -9.26
C SER A 77 1.85 -16.51 -8.38
N GLY A 78 2.08 -16.26 -7.09
CA GLY A 78 2.68 -17.26 -6.20
C GLY A 78 4.19 -17.49 -6.35
N SER A 79 4.88 -16.87 -7.33
CA SER A 79 6.32 -17.12 -7.54
C SER A 79 7.25 -16.63 -6.42
N GLY A 80 6.74 -15.89 -5.43
CA GLY A 80 7.52 -15.35 -4.31
C GLY A 80 8.01 -13.90 -4.48
N LYS A 81 7.47 -13.14 -5.44
CA LYS A 81 7.83 -11.72 -5.68
C LYS A 81 7.67 -10.85 -4.43
N THR A 82 6.52 -10.93 -3.77
CA THR A 82 6.24 -10.15 -2.55
C THR A 82 7.28 -10.48 -1.47
N THR A 83 7.54 -11.77 -1.22
CA THR A 83 8.56 -12.23 -0.26
C THR A 83 9.97 -11.76 -0.64
N LEU A 84 10.31 -11.74 -1.93
CA LEU A 84 11.59 -11.23 -2.40
C LEU A 84 11.71 -9.72 -2.11
N ILE A 85 10.67 -8.93 -2.41
CA ILE A 85 10.65 -7.49 -2.14
C ILE A 85 10.77 -7.19 -0.63
N GLU A 86 10.01 -7.92 0.21
CA GLU A 86 10.07 -7.79 1.68
C GLU A 86 11.48 -8.00 2.23
N LYS A 87 12.25 -8.94 1.64
CA LYS A 87 13.64 -9.20 2.04
C LYS A 87 14.63 -8.19 1.46
N LEU A 88 14.38 -7.68 0.25
CA LEU A 88 15.27 -6.73 -0.42
C LEU A 88 15.19 -5.33 0.17
N VAL A 89 13.98 -4.84 0.50
CA VAL A 89 13.77 -3.45 0.95
C VAL A 89 14.65 -3.11 2.17
N PRO A 90 14.68 -3.90 3.26
CA PRO A 90 15.53 -3.61 4.42
C PRO A 90 17.02 -3.56 4.10
N ILE A 91 17.51 -4.44 3.21
CA ILE A 91 18.93 -4.45 2.83
C ILE A 91 19.26 -3.23 1.98
N LEU A 92 18.41 -2.89 1.01
CA LEU A 92 18.62 -1.73 0.14
C LEU A 92 18.58 -0.42 0.95
N THR A 93 17.65 -0.28 1.89
CA THR A 93 17.58 0.91 2.76
C THR A 93 18.77 0.99 3.71
N ALA A 94 19.26 -0.14 4.23
CA ALA A 94 20.49 -0.19 5.03
C ALA A 94 21.74 0.27 4.25
N THR A 95 21.73 0.23 2.92
CA THR A 95 22.81 0.81 2.09
C THR A 95 22.71 2.33 1.87
N GLY A 96 21.73 2.99 2.50
CA GLY A 96 21.49 4.43 2.38
C GLY A 96 20.58 4.83 1.22
N LEU A 97 19.98 3.87 0.51
CA LEU A 97 18.99 4.16 -0.53
C LEU A 97 17.62 4.46 0.08
N THR A 98 16.96 5.51 -0.39
CA THR A 98 15.52 5.71 -0.19
C THR A 98 14.74 4.87 -1.20
N VAL A 99 13.99 3.89 -0.71
CA VAL A 99 13.29 2.90 -1.54
C VAL A 99 11.78 3.02 -1.37
N SER A 100 11.08 3.07 -2.50
CA SER A 100 9.64 3.09 -2.63
C SER A 100 9.16 1.82 -3.34
N THR A 101 7.93 1.40 -3.11
CA THR A 101 7.33 0.24 -3.79
C THR A 101 6.01 0.62 -4.45
N VAL A 102 5.72 0.01 -5.61
CA VAL A 102 4.41 0.08 -6.27
C VAL A 102 3.94 -1.34 -6.53
N LYS A 103 2.73 -1.67 -6.08
CA LYS A 103 2.09 -2.95 -6.35
C LYS A 103 0.90 -2.76 -7.26
N HIS A 104 0.89 -3.47 -8.39
CA HIS A 104 -0.28 -3.54 -9.25
C HIS A 104 -1.21 -4.67 -8.79
N VAL A 105 -2.45 -4.32 -8.46
CA VAL A 105 -3.51 -5.29 -8.20
C VAL A 105 -4.52 -5.24 -9.35
N HIS A 106 -4.84 -6.41 -9.93
CA HIS A 106 -5.77 -6.49 -11.07
C HIS A 106 -7.24 -6.38 -10.67
N HIS A 107 -7.56 -6.72 -9.41
CA HIS A 107 -8.92 -6.69 -8.85
C HIS A 107 -9.15 -5.42 -8.01
N PRO A 108 -10.40 -4.95 -7.89
CA PRO A 108 -10.75 -3.86 -6.99
C PRO A 108 -10.36 -4.17 -5.54
N VAL A 109 -9.81 -3.19 -4.84
CA VAL A 109 -9.51 -3.26 -3.41
C VAL A 109 -10.14 -2.05 -2.76
N GLU A 110 -10.96 -2.27 -1.73
CA GLU A 110 -11.48 -1.19 -0.89
C GLU A 110 -10.56 -1.04 0.32
N ILE A 111 -9.85 0.10 0.36
CA ILE A 111 -8.86 0.41 1.40
C ILE A 111 -9.53 1.13 2.57
N ASP A 112 -10.69 1.75 2.33
CA ASP A 112 -11.44 2.48 3.35
C ASP A 112 -12.57 1.63 3.95
N THR A 113 -13.15 2.06 5.06
CA THR A 113 -14.34 1.41 5.62
C THR A 113 -15.60 1.92 4.92
N PRO A 114 -16.40 1.05 4.26
CA PRO A 114 -17.67 1.45 3.68
C PRO A 114 -18.59 2.15 4.69
N GLY A 115 -19.19 3.26 4.27
CA GLY A 115 -20.13 4.03 5.09
C GLY A 115 -19.51 5.01 6.09
N LYS A 116 -18.18 5.02 6.29
CA LYS A 116 -17.49 6.02 7.11
C LYS A 116 -17.17 7.30 6.32
N ASP A 117 -16.63 8.30 7.01
CA ASP A 117 -16.53 9.68 6.51
C ASP A 117 -15.71 9.80 5.23
N SER A 118 -14.48 9.27 5.19
CA SER A 118 -13.62 9.31 4.00
C SER A 118 -14.20 8.55 2.81
N PHE A 119 -14.88 7.42 3.06
CA PHE A 119 -15.61 6.68 2.02
C PHE A 119 -16.78 7.50 1.48
N ARG A 120 -17.54 8.16 2.36
CA ARG A 120 -18.66 9.03 1.97
C ARG A 120 -18.18 10.25 1.19
N HIS A 121 -17.03 10.83 1.54
CA HIS A 121 -16.41 11.91 0.75
C HIS A 121 -16.09 11.44 -0.68
N ARG A 122 -15.50 10.24 -0.82
CA ARG A 122 -15.23 9.63 -2.13
C ARG A 122 -16.52 9.43 -2.93
N GLN A 123 -17.55 8.84 -2.32
CA GLN A 123 -18.83 8.59 -3.00
C GLN A 123 -19.59 9.87 -3.35
N ALA A 124 -19.38 10.95 -2.60
CA ALA A 124 -19.92 12.28 -2.90
C ALA A 124 -19.23 12.95 -4.11
N GLY A 125 -18.19 12.33 -4.70
CA GLY A 125 -17.51 12.84 -5.89
C GLY A 125 -16.28 13.71 -5.59
N ALA A 126 -15.70 13.61 -4.38
CA ALA A 126 -14.43 14.27 -4.08
C ALA A 126 -13.37 13.89 -5.14
N HIS A 127 -12.63 14.89 -5.64
CA HIS A 127 -11.59 14.66 -6.64
C HIS A 127 -10.51 13.71 -6.12
N GLU A 128 -10.10 13.94 -4.87
CA GLU A 128 -9.18 13.13 -4.10
C GLU A 128 -9.64 13.14 -2.64
N VAL A 129 -9.29 12.09 -1.90
CA VAL A 129 -9.51 12.02 -0.46
C VAL A 129 -8.17 11.74 0.21
N MET A 130 -7.71 12.70 1.01
CA MET A 130 -6.52 12.58 1.85
C MET A 130 -6.94 12.26 3.29
N ILE A 131 -6.37 11.21 3.86
CA ILE A 131 -6.59 10.80 5.25
C ILE A 131 -5.29 11.05 6.00
N ALA A 132 -5.30 11.98 6.95
CA ALA A 132 -4.17 12.24 7.83
C ALA A 132 -4.21 11.28 9.05
N LEU A 133 -3.09 10.62 9.31
CA LEU A 133 -2.86 9.68 10.42
C LEU A 133 -1.75 10.25 11.33
N PRO A 134 -1.64 9.81 12.60
CA PRO A 134 -0.57 10.27 13.49
C PRO A 134 0.85 10.03 12.94
N ASP A 135 1.03 8.99 12.15
CA ASP A 135 2.30 8.50 11.60
C ASP A 135 2.38 8.58 10.07
N GLY A 136 1.47 9.30 9.43
CA GLY A 136 1.51 9.46 7.97
C GLY A 136 0.19 9.89 7.36
N TRP A 137 -0.02 9.47 6.12
CA TRP A 137 -1.23 9.78 5.38
C TRP A 137 -1.51 8.75 4.30
N VAL A 138 -2.78 8.66 3.91
CA VAL A 138 -3.24 7.85 2.79
C VAL A 138 -3.93 8.77 1.79
N LEU A 139 -3.51 8.71 0.53
CA LEU A 139 -4.16 9.41 -0.57
C LEU A 139 -4.95 8.43 -1.42
N HIS A 140 -6.26 8.60 -1.46
CA HIS A 140 -7.09 7.91 -2.43
C HIS A 140 -7.34 8.81 -3.64
N HIS A 141 -6.88 8.35 -4.82
CA HIS A 141 -7.09 8.98 -6.12
C HIS A 141 -8.07 8.13 -6.96
N PRO A 142 -9.38 8.46 -6.98
CA PRO A 142 -10.37 7.71 -7.73
C PRO A 142 -10.10 7.75 -9.24
N ALA A 143 -10.24 6.61 -9.92
CA ALA A 143 -10.23 6.57 -11.38
C ALA A 143 -11.41 7.40 -11.93
N ARG A 144 -11.13 8.31 -12.86
CA ARG A 144 -12.13 9.14 -13.55
C ARG A 144 -12.50 8.50 -14.87
N ASP A 145 -13.78 8.59 -15.26
CA ASP A 145 -14.29 8.08 -16.54
C ASP A 145 -13.90 6.61 -16.82
N LYS A 146 -13.78 5.80 -15.76
CA LYS A 146 -13.30 4.41 -15.79
C LYS A 146 -11.88 4.24 -16.37
N LYS A 147 -11.12 5.32 -16.52
CA LYS A 147 -9.72 5.29 -16.96
C LYS A 147 -8.82 5.08 -15.76
N ARG A 148 -8.15 3.92 -15.73
CA ARG A 148 -7.14 3.62 -14.72
C ARG A 148 -5.90 4.51 -14.94
N PRO A 149 -5.29 5.05 -13.88
CA PRO A 149 -4.06 5.81 -14.01
C PRO A 149 -2.93 4.90 -14.52
N GLY A 150 -2.09 5.43 -15.41
CA GLY A 150 -0.88 4.74 -15.86
C GLY A 150 0.17 4.65 -14.75
N ILE A 151 1.13 3.73 -14.87
CA ILE A 151 2.19 3.56 -13.84
C ILE A 151 3.00 4.84 -13.63
N ASP A 152 3.25 5.62 -14.68
CA ASP A 152 3.95 6.92 -14.56
C ASP A 152 3.12 7.95 -13.79
N GLU A 153 1.80 7.98 -13.99
CA GLU A 153 0.88 8.85 -13.25
C GLU A 153 0.84 8.44 -11.76
N VAL A 154 0.90 7.14 -11.45
CA VAL A 154 0.98 6.63 -10.09
C VAL A 154 2.32 6.98 -9.43
N MET A 155 3.45 6.69 -10.10
CA MET A 155 4.79 6.97 -9.58
C MET A 155 5.04 8.47 -9.38
N ALA A 156 4.42 9.33 -10.19
CA ALA A 156 4.48 10.78 -10.04
C ALA A 156 3.87 11.30 -8.72
N ARG A 157 3.08 10.49 -8.02
CA ARG A 157 2.53 10.83 -6.69
C ARG A 157 3.46 10.47 -5.53
N MET A 158 4.53 9.72 -5.79
CA MET A 158 5.46 9.31 -4.74
C MET A 158 6.39 10.46 -4.37
N GLY A 159 6.80 10.50 -3.10
CA GLY A 159 7.85 11.41 -2.65
C GLY A 159 9.20 11.10 -3.31
N PRO A 160 10.18 12.03 -3.22
CA PRO A 160 11.52 11.80 -3.71
C PRO A 160 12.12 10.51 -3.14
N CYS A 161 12.68 9.68 -4.02
CA CYS A 161 13.35 8.45 -3.64
C CYS A 161 14.46 8.11 -4.66
N ASP A 162 15.32 7.17 -4.29
CA ASP A 162 16.39 6.69 -5.15
C ASP A 162 15.93 5.53 -6.05
N LEU A 163 15.01 4.70 -5.55
CA LEU A 163 14.54 3.51 -6.25
C LEU A 163 13.05 3.27 -6.03
N ILE A 164 12.33 2.96 -7.11
CA ILE A 164 10.98 2.40 -7.08
C ILE A 164 11.04 0.94 -7.53
N LEU A 165 10.69 0.01 -6.64
CA LEU A 165 10.45 -1.39 -6.97
C LEU A 165 8.99 -1.59 -7.37
N VAL A 166 8.75 -2.16 -8.54
CA VAL A 166 7.41 -2.35 -9.08
C VAL A 166 7.05 -3.83 -9.09
N GLU A 167 6.08 -4.23 -8.27
CA GLU A 167 5.50 -5.58 -8.30
C GLU A 167 4.29 -5.61 -9.25
N GLY A 168 4.39 -6.37 -10.34
CA GLY A 168 3.33 -6.48 -11.34
C GLY A 168 3.62 -5.65 -12.61
N PHE A 169 2.57 -5.13 -13.27
CA PHE A 169 2.68 -4.39 -14.55
C PHE A 169 3.48 -5.16 -15.63
N ARG A 170 3.06 -6.39 -15.94
CA ARG A 170 3.75 -7.26 -16.91
C ARG A 170 3.93 -6.60 -18.28
N ASP A 171 2.94 -5.80 -18.69
CA ASP A 171 2.83 -5.18 -20.01
C ASP A 171 3.55 -3.82 -20.11
N MET A 172 4.23 -3.37 -19.04
CA MET A 172 4.98 -2.12 -19.09
C MET A 172 6.45 -2.35 -19.50
N PRO A 173 7.06 -1.49 -20.33
CA PRO A 173 8.45 -1.60 -20.78
C PRO A 173 9.47 -1.21 -19.69
N LEU A 174 9.24 -1.60 -18.43
CA LEU A 174 10.16 -1.37 -17.32
C LEU A 174 11.25 -2.45 -17.26
N PRO A 175 12.54 -2.08 -17.12
CA PRO A 175 13.60 -3.04 -16.83
C PRO A 175 13.23 -3.87 -15.61
N ARG A 176 13.52 -5.18 -15.63
CA ARG A 176 12.99 -6.09 -14.63
C ARG A 176 13.92 -7.22 -14.21
N ILE A 177 13.69 -7.71 -13.01
CA ILE A 177 14.17 -9.00 -12.53
C ILE A 177 13.03 -10.01 -12.66
N GLN A 178 13.31 -11.12 -13.34
CA GLN A 178 12.32 -12.17 -13.58
C GLN A 178 12.45 -13.29 -12.53
N VAL A 179 11.38 -13.55 -11.78
CA VAL A 179 11.28 -14.57 -10.74
C VAL A 179 10.53 -15.79 -11.26
N PHE A 180 11.19 -16.95 -11.27
CA PHE A 180 10.66 -18.24 -11.74
C PHE A 180 10.15 -19.09 -10.59
N GLU A 181 9.18 -19.97 -10.84
CA GLU A 181 8.57 -20.89 -9.86
C GLU A 181 9.54 -21.98 -9.35
N LEU A 182 9.26 -22.56 -8.18
CA LEU A 182 10.08 -23.60 -7.54
C LEU A 182 9.99 -24.97 -8.25
N GLU A 183 8.86 -25.30 -8.90
CA GLU A 183 8.57 -26.68 -9.34
C GLU A 183 8.09 -26.82 -10.80
N ALA A 184 7.89 -25.73 -11.55
CA ALA A 184 7.43 -25.81 -12.94
C ALA A 184 8.60 -25.72 -13.94
N ASN A 185 8.57 -26.58 -14.97
CA ASN A 185 9.46 -26.60 -16.13
C ASN A 185 9.53 -25.20 -16.79
N PRO A 186 10.66 -24.86 -17.45
CA PRO A 186 10.97 -23.50 -17.87
C PRO A 186 10.03 -23.10 -19.01
N VAL A 187 9.91 -21.80 -19.23
CA VAL A 187 9.11 -21.22 -20.32
C VAL A 187 7.62 -21.09 -19.97
N THR A 188 7.33 -20.22 -18.99
CA THR A 188 6.54 -19.06 -19.42
C THR A 188 7.55 -17.99 -19.79
N VAL A 189 8.01 -18.03 -21.05
CA VAL A 189 8.54 -16.83 -21.69
C VAL A 189 7.40 -15.85 -21.56
N VAL A 190 7.50 -14.96 -20.57
CA VAL A 190 6.78 -13.72 -20.68
C VAL A 190 7.37 -13.12 -21.95
N ASP A 191 6.53 -12.87 -22.93
CA ASP A 191 6.92 -12.10 -24.10
C ASP A 191 7.20 -10.70 -23.56
N LEU A 192 8.49 -10.38 -23.43
CA LEU A 192 8.93 -9.22 -22.67
C LEU A 192 9.31 -8.14 -23.65
N GLU A 193 8.36 -7.23 -23.92
CA GLU A 193 8.64 -5.92 -24.50
C GLU A 193 9.64 -5.10 -23.65
N ALA A 194 10.00 -5.59 -22.45
CA ALA A 194 10.88 -4.91 -21.51
C ALA A 194 12.18 -5.69 -21.23
N PRO A 195 13.31 -5.01 -21.04
CA PRO A 195 14.60 -5.67 -20.82
C PRO A 195 14.62 -6.42 -19.48
N VAL A 196 14.97 -7.72 -19.53
CA VAL A 196 15.29 -8.50 -18.32
C VAL A 196 16.74 -8.24 -17.96
N LEU A 197 16.99 -7.84 -16.72
CA LEU A 197 18.33 -7.53 -16.23
C LEU A 197 18.95 -8.71 -15.47
N ALA A 198 18.12 -9.51 -14.81
CA ALA A 198 18.52 -10.69 -14.07
C ALA A 198 17.34 -11.67 -13.91
N VAL A 199 17.68 -12.92 -13.59
CA VAL A 199 16.72 -13.98 -13.26
C VAL A 199 16.93 -14.48 -11.84
N VAL A 200 15.85 -14.83 -11.15
CA VAL A 200 15.86 -15.39 -9.79
C VAL A 200 15.09 -16.71 -9.78
N GLY A 201 15.72 -17.79 -9.34
CA GLY A 201 15.13 -19.13 -9.37
C GLY A 201 16.07 -20.21 -8.82
N THR A 202 15.62 -21.46 -8.85
CA THR A 202 16.42 -22.63 -8.44
C THR A 202 17.45 -23.02 -9.49
N LYS A 203 17.15 -22.80 -10.76
CA LYS A 203 18.05 -22.99 -11.90
C LYS A 203 17.91 -21.81 -12.86
N LYS A 204 19.01 -21.45 -13.53
CA LYS A 204 18.98 -20.49 -14.63
C LYS A 204 18.18 -21.10 -15.79
N PRO A 205 17.08 -20.48 -16.24
CA PRO A 205 16.33 -21.00 -17.38
C PRO A 205 17.16 -20.89 -18.67
N GLU A 206 16.99 -21.86 -19.56
CA GLU A 206 17.55 -21.80 -20.91
C GLU A 206 17.02 -20.56 -21.67
N GLY A 207 17.85 -19.99 -22.54
CA GLY A 207 17.50 -18.79 -23.33
C GLY A 207 17.74 -17.44 -22.64
N TYR A 208 18.06 -17.41 -21.34
CA TYR A 208 18.43 -16.16 -20.66
C TYR A 208 19.95 -15.96 -20.63
N ALA A 209 20.47 -14.96 -21.31
CA ALA A 209 21.91 -14.62 -21.27
C ALA A 209 22.32 -13.80 -20.03
N VAL A 210 21.37 -13.42 -19.17
CA VAL A 210 21.57 -12.52 -18.04
C VAL A 210 22.06 -13.22 -16.78
N GLN A 211 22.45 -12.43 -15.77
CA GLN A 211 22.84 -12.93 -14.46
C GLN A 211 21.69 -13.68 -13.78
N ALA A 212 22.01 -14.83 -13.18
CA ALA A 212 21.06 -15.64 -12.43
C ALA A 212 21.44 -15.63 -10.94
N PHE A 213 20.44 -15.49 -10.08
CA PHE A 213 20.59 -15.54 -8.64
C PHE A 213 19.75 -16.69 -8.08
N ALA A 214 20.30 -17.35 -7.05
CA ALA A 214 19.50 -18.19 -6.18
C ALA A 214 18.49 -17.34 -5.41
N ARG A 215 17.33 -17.90 -5.08
CA ARG A 215 16.24 -17.17 -4.38
C ARG A 215 16.64 -16.66 -3.00
N ASP A 216 17.55 -17.35 -2.34
CA ASP A 216 18.08 -17.04 -1.02
C ASP A 216 19.34 -16.16 -1.05
N ASP A 217 19.90 -15.89 -2.24
CA ASP A 217 20.97 -14.91 -2.43
C ASP A 217 20.44 -13.48 -2.42
N ILE A 218 19.75 -13.10 -1.34
CA ILE A 218 19.15 -11.78 -1.18
C ILE A 218 20.25 -10.70 -1.17
N ALA A 219 21.41 -11.00 -0.60
CA ALA A 219 22.54 -10.07 -0.56
C ALA A 219 23.09 -9.78 -1.96
N GLY A 220 23.31 -10.81 -2.78
CA GLY A 220 23.74 -10.66 -4.17
C GLY A 220 22.72 -9.91 -5.02
N ILE A 221 21.43 -10.24 -4.87
CA ILE A 221 20.35 -9.53 -5.58
C ILE A 221 20.30 -8.06 -5.16
N ALA A 222 20.39 -7.75 -3.85
CA ALA A 222 20.39 -6.37 -3.36
C ALA A 222 21.60 -5.58 -3.86
N ALA A 223 22.79 -6.17 -3.88
CA ALA A 223 24.00 -5.55 -4.42
C ALA A 223 23.86 -5.22 -5.90
N PHE A 224 23.29 -6.15 -6.68
CA PHE A 224 22.99 -5.95 -8.10
C PHE A 224 22.02 -4.79 -8.31
N ILE A 225 20.92 -4.75 -7.56
CA ILE A 225 19.93 -3.67 -7.64
C ILE A 225 20.54 -2.32 -7.25
N ALA A 226 21.34 -2.26 -6.18
CA ALA A 226 21.98 -1.02 -5.76
C ALA A 226 22.97 -0.49 -6.81
N MET A 227 23.70 -1.37 -7.48
CA MET A 227 24.56 -1.01 -8.61
C MET A 227 23.74 -0.47 -9.79
N TYR A 228 22.64 -1.13 -10.15
CA TYR A 228 21.71 -0.65 -11.18
C TYR A 228 21.16 0.74 -10.86
N THR A 229 20.72 0.96 -9.62
CA THR A 229 20.20 2.25 -9.15
C THR A 229 21.25 3.36 -9.27
N ARG A 230 22.49 3.09 -8.87
CA ARG A 230 23.59 4.06 -8.99
C ARG A 230 23.93 4.39 -10.44
N ARG A 231 23.96 3.39 -11.32
CA ARG A 231 24.25 3.60 -12.75
C ARG A 231 23.17 4.41 -13.45
N THR A 232 21.90 4.03 -13.27
CA THR A 232 20.76 4.69 -13.92
C THR A 232 20.55 6.13 -13.45
N ARG A 233 20.85 6.42 -12.18
CA ARG A 233 20.80 7.78 -11.64
C ARG A 233 22.08 8.58 -11.87
N GLY A 234 23.20 7.91 -12.19
CA GLY A 234 24.49 8.51 -12.49
C GLY A 234 24.71 8.88 -13.95
N SER A 235 24.02 8.22 -14.89
CA SER A 235 24.23 8.38 -16.35
C SER A 235 23.50 9.57 -17.00
N THR A 236 23.11 10.59 -16.24
CA THR A 236 22.66 11.86 -16.81
C THR A 236 23.87 12.78 -16.90
N GLY A 237 24.73 12.49 -17.88
CA GLY A 237 25.83 13.32 -18.34
C GLY A 237 25.54 13.81 -19.74
#